data_AF-A0A523WS18-F1
#
_entry.id   AF-A0A523WS18-F1
#
_cell.length_a   1.000
_cell.length_b   1.000
_cell.length_c   1.000
_cell.angle_alpha   90.00
_cell.angle_beta   90.00
_cell.angle_gamma   90.00
#
_symmetry.space_group_name_H-M   'P 1'
#
loop_
_entity.id
_entity.type
_entity.pdbx_description
1 polymer ?
#
loop_
_entity_poly.entity_id
_entity_poly.type
_entity_poly.pdbx_seq_one_letter_code
_entity_poly.pdbx_strand_id
1 'polypeptide(L)'
;MSAKVTERCAEKLKQAHRLPDKEEREDLLGSLVEETVNALSETFPESELTIKGLIHELERKDARRLIIEENRRLDGRGFSEIRPISSEVGILPRAHGSAIFTRGQTQALVAITLGTKMDEQKIDDLEGESFKSYMLHYNFPSFSVGETRPSRGPGRREVGHGVLAERAIEPVIPREETFPYTVRIVSDILESNGSSSMATVCGGSLSLMDAGIPIKSAVAGIAMGLIKEGERVAILTDILGAEDHHGDMDFKVAGTAQGITAFQMDVKISGLDLDVISEALEKAREARLAVLESMNQSISQPRSDLSPYAPRIIFLKIKPEKIGDVIGTGGKIIRGIIEKSGAKVDIEDDGTVLIASVDQKAGEMARDMVLQLVEEPEIGKTYRGKVKRITTFGAFVEILPNQDGLLHISEIDFQRVNRVEDFLKLGDDVTVKVIGIDPEGKIRLSRKACLAGSGDRVGREQ
;
A
#
# COMPACT_ATOMS: atom_id res chain seq x y z
N MET A 1 36.59 27.12 -33.57
CA MET A 1 35.26 26.50 -33.49
C MET A 1 34.48 27.03 -32.29
N SER A 2 34.92 26.80 -31.05
CA SER A 2 34.25 27.27 -29.82
C SER A 2 33.87 28.76 -29.82
N ALA A 3 34.75 29.68 -30.23
CA ALA A 3 34.41 31.11 -30.31
C ALA A 3 33.26 31.42 -31.27
N LYS A 4 33.23 30.79 -32.46
CA LYS A 4 32.16 30.97 -33.45
C LYS A 4 30.83 30.36 -33.01
N VAL A 5 30.87 29.25 -32.27
CA VAL A 5 29.68 28.64 -31.63
C VAL A 5 29.14 29.58 -30.55
N THR A 6 30.01 30.09 -29.69
CA THR A 6 29.64 31.00 -28.60
C THR A 6 29.01 32.29 -29.14
N GLU A 7 29.61 32.91 -30.15
CA GLU A 7 29.10 34.14 -30.77
C GLU A 7 27.68 34.00 -31.32
N ARG A 8 27.35 32.83 -31.89
CA ARG A 8 26.02 32.58 -32.47
C ARG A 8 24.98 32.15 -31.44
N CYS A 9 25.38 31.42 -30.41
CA CYS A 9 24.43 30.84 -29.46
C CYS A 9 24.18 31.70 -28.22
N ALA A 10 25.15 32.50 -27.78
CA ALA A 10 25.14 33.07 -26.43
C ALA A 10 23.89 33.89 -26.10
N GLU A 11 23.43 34.74 -27.02
CA GLU A 11 22.26 35.60 -26.75
C GLU A 11 20.94 34.81 -26.76
N LYS A 12 20.74 33.92 -27.74
CA LYS A 12 19.55 33.06 -27.79
C LYS A 12 19.50 32.08 -26.62
N LEU A 13 20.65 31.58 -26.16
CA LEU A 13 20.76 30.69 -25.02
C LEU A 13 20.38 31.40 -23.71
N LYS A 14 20.85 32.65 -23.51
CA LYS A 14 20.40 33.48 -22.37
C LYS A 14 18.90 33.74 -22.39
N GLN A 15 18.31 33.92 -23.57
CA GLN A 15 16.86 34.09 -23.71
C GLN A 15 16.12 32.80 -23.32
N ALA A 16 16.59 31.65 -23.81
CA ALA A 16 16.00 30.35 -23.50
C ALA A 16 16.04 30.01 -22.01
N HIS A 17 17.15 30.24 -21.32
CA HIS A 17 17.26 30.01 -19.87
C HIS A 17 16.42 30.95 -19.00
N ARG A 18 15.85 32.01 -19.58
CA ARG A 18 14.95 32.92 -18.89
C ARG A 18 13.47 32.59 -19.12
N LEU A 19 13.18 31.58 -19.94
CA LEU A 19 11.83 31.05 -20.12
C LEU A 19 11.47 30.13 -18.95
N PRO A 20 10.36 30.40 -18.24
CA PRO A 20 9.96 29.61 -17.09
C PRO A 20 9.37 28.26 -17.48
N ASP A 21 8.64 28.21 -18.60
CA ASP A 21 8.02 26.99 -19.09
C ASP A 21 9.07 26.00 -19.66
N LYS A 22 8.88 24.71 -19.37
CA LYS A 22 9.79 23.65 -19.81
C LYS A 22 9.72 23.43 -21.32
N GLU A 23 8.54 23.29 -21.89
CA GLU A 23 8.36 22.93 -23.30
C GLU A 23 8.86 24.07 -24.18
N GLU A 24 8.47 25.31 -23.87
CA GLU A 24 8.95 26.49 -24.60
C GLU A 24 10.47 26.62 -24.56
N ARG A 25 11.09 26.28 -23.41
CA ARG A 25 12.55 26.29 -23.26
C ARG A 25 13.22 25.19 -24.07
N GLU A 26 12.71 23.96 -24.02
CA GLU A 26 13.26 22.82 -24.77
C GLU A 26 13.12 23.03 -26.28
N ASP A 27 11.99 23.56 -26.76
CA ASP A 27 11.77 23.88 -28.17
C ASP A 27 12.74 24.96 -28.68
N LEU A 28 12.96 26.01 -27.89
CA LEU A 28 13.88 27.08 -28.27
C LEU A 28 15.34 26.59 -28.27
N LEU A 29 15.73 25.76 -27.29
CA LEU A 29 17.06 25.15 -27.24
C LEU A 29 17.26 24.16 -28.39
N GLY A 30 16.26 23.35 -28.73
CA GLY A 30 16.30 22.45 -29.88
C GLY A 30 16.48 23.19 -31.20
N SER A 31 15.66 24.23 -31.42
CA SER A 31 15.76 25.11 -32.59
C SER A 31 17.14 25.78 -32.67
N LEU A 32 17.68 26.24 -31.54
CA LEU A 32 19.01 26.85 -31.47
C LEU A 32 20.12 25.88 -31.87
N VAL A 33 20.04 24.62 -31.41
CA VAL A 33 21.00 23.58 -31.76
C VAL A 33 20.95 23.29 -33.26
N GLU A 34 19.77 23.10 -33.84
CA GLU A 34 19.60 22.83 -35.27
C GLU A 34 20.11 23.99 -36.13
N GLU A 35 19.72 25.23 -35.84
CA GLU A 35 20.18 26.42 -36.54
C GLU A 35 21.72 26.54 -36.53
N THR A 36 22.33 26.28 -35.36
CA THR A 36 23.78 26.42 -35.19
C THR A 36 24.54 25.33 -35.92
N VAL A 37 24.06 24.09 -35.84
CA VAL A 37 24.65 22.96 -36.58
C VAL A 37 24.56 23.20 -38.08
N ASN A 38 23.39 23.61 -38.58
CA ASN A 38 23.19 23.90 -40.00
C ASN A 38 24.10 25.03 -40.48
N ALA A 39 24.18 26.14 -39.74
CA ALA A 39 25.01 27.29 -40.12
C ALA A 39 26.53 27.01 -40.08
N LEU A 40 26.98 26.09 -39.22
CA LEU A 40 28.40 25.74 -39.09
C LEU A 40 28.81 24.50 -39.89
N SER A 41 27.86 23.77 -40.46
CA SER A 41 28.10 22.59 -41.29
C SER A 41 28.98 22.88 -42.49
N GLU A 42 28.79 24.04 -43.14
CA GLU A 42 29.60 24.49 -44.28
C GLU A 42 31.03 24.88 -43.86
N THR A 43 31.21 25.39 -42.64
CA THR A 43 32.51 25.87 -42.14
C THR A 43 33.32 24.77 -41.47
N PHE A 44 32.65 23.79 -40.86
CA PHE A 44 33.26 22.68 -40.12
C PHE A 44 32.53 21.36 -40.47
N PRO A 45 32.84 20.76 -41.62
CA PRO A 45 32.27 19.48 -42.01
C PRO A 45 32.58 18.40 -40.97
N GLU A 46 31.66 17.43 -40.81
CA GLU A 46 31.76 16.27 -39.91
C GLU A 46 31.95 16.58 -38.41
N SER A 47 31.77 17.85 -37.99
CA SER A 47 32.00 18.29 -36.61
C SER A 47 30.72 18.42 -35.77
N GLU A 48 29.61 17.82 -36.20
CA GLU A 48 28.28 17.98 -35.57
C GLU A 48 28.28 17.60 -34.09
N LEU A 49 28.83 16.43 -33.74
CA LEU A 49 28.90 15.96 -32.36
C LEU A 49 29.71 16.91 -31.47
N THR A 50 30.80 17.46 -32.01
CA THR A 50 31.63 18.43 -31.29
C THR A 50 30.89 19.76 -31.10
N ILE A 51 30.13 20.23 -32.09
CA ILE A 51 29.31 21.43 -31.97
C ILE A 51 28.22 21.24 -30.91
N LYS A 52 27.50 20.11 -30.92
CA LYS A 52 26.49 19.78 -29.91
C LYS A 52 27.09 19.73 -28.50
N GLY A 53 28.26 19.11 -28.34
CA GLY A 53 28.98 19.08 -27.06
C GLY A 53 29.39 20.48 -26.57
N LEU A 54 29.85 21.36 -27.47
CA LEU A 54 30.18 22.73 -27.12
C LEU A 54 28.95 23.55 -26.70
N ILE A 55 27.81 23.37 -27.38
CA ILE A 55 26.55 24.03 -26.98
C ILE A 55 26.12 23.55 -25.59
N HIS A 56 26.22 22.25 -25.32
CA HIS A 56 25.90 21.68 -24.02
C HIS A 56 26.79 22.21 -22.88
N GLU A 57 28.09 22.39 -23.14
CA GLU A 57 28.99 23.04 -22.17
C GLU A 57 28.63 24.52 -21.94
N LEU A 58 28.22 25.23 -22.98
CA LEU A 58 27.77 26.62 -22.87
C LEU A 58 26.46 26.73 -22.08
N GLU A 59 25.53 25.80 -22.33
CA GLU A 59 24.27 25.68 -21.58
C GLU A 59 24.54 25.50 -20.09
N ARG A 60 25.39 24.53 -19.75
CA ARG A 60 25.80 24.28 -18.36
C ARG A 60 26.44 25.52 -17.71
N LYS A 61 27.35 26.20 -18.42
CA LYS A 61 28.03 27.41 -17.90
C LYS A 61 27.06 28.55 -17.68
N ASP A 62 26.14 28.78 -18.61
CA ASP A 62 25.18 29.88 -18.51
C ASP A 62 24.15 29.64 -17.39
N ALA A 63 23.61 28.42 -17.28
CA ALA A 63 22.71 28.05 -16.20
C ALA A 63 23.34 28.24 -14.81
N ARG A 64 24.60 27.81 -14.65
CA ARG A 64 25.36 27.99 -13.40
C ARG A 64 25.69 29.44 -13.12
N ARG A 65 26.06 30.21 -14.15
CA ARG A 65 26.29 31.67 -14.03
C ARG A 65 25.04 32.38 -13.53
N LEU A 66 23.88 32.08 -14.11
CA LEU A 66 22.59 32.65 -13.71
C LEU A 66 22.30 32.41 -12.22
N ILE A 67 22.54 31.18 -11.75
CA ILE A 67 22.28 30.82 -10.35
C ILE A 67 23.31 31.46 -9.41
N ILE A 68 24.60 31.40 -9.70
CA ILE A 68 25.65 31.86 -8.77
C ILE A 68 25.89 33.38 -8.83
N GLU A 69 25.77 34.01 -9.99
CA GLU A 69 26.06 35.44 -10.16
C GLU A 69 24.80 36.31 -10.11
N GLU A 70 23.71 35.88 -10.76
CA GLU A 70 22.45 36.65 -10.82
C GLU A 70 21.46 36.29 -9.69
N ASN A 71 21.80 35.29 -8.83
CA ASN A 71 20.92 34.76 -7.78
C ASN A 71 19.51 34.40 -8.28
N ARG A 72 19.43 33.90 -9.51
CA ARG A 72 18.18 33.64 -10.19
C ARG A 72 18.17 32.21 -10.73
N ARG A 73 17.06 31.50 -10.53
CA ARG A 73 16.84 30.17 -11.10
C ARG A 73 16.27 30.25 -12.52
N LEU A 74 16.32 29.14 -13.24
CA LEU A 74 15.85 29.05 -14.63
C LEU A 74 14.37 29.42 -14.78
N ASP A 75 13.55 29.11 -13.78
CA ASP A 75 12.13 29.46 -13.73
C ASP A 75 11.83 30.78 -13.00
N GLY A 76 12.87 31.50 -12.56
CA GLY A 76 12.74 32.77 -11.87
C GLY A 76 12.46 32.69 -10.36
N ARG A 77 12.34 31.49 -9.78
CA ARG A 77 12.13 31.30 -8.34
C ARG A 77 13.35 31.70 -7.50
N GLY A 78 13.10 31.97 -6.22
CA GLY A 78 14.13 32.00 -5.19
C GLY A 78 14.71 30.60 -4.91
N PHE A 79 15.85 30.55 -4.23
CA PHE A 79 16.54 29.29 -3.90
C PHE A 79 15.76 28.40 -2.94
N SER A 80 15.05 28.99 -1.97
CA SER A 80 14.25 28.24 -0.99
C SER A 80 12.79 28.02 -1.42
N GLU A 81 12.39 28.55 -2.57
CA GLU A 81 10.99 28.56 -3.01
C GLU A 81 10.60 27.23 -3.67
N ILE A 82 9.47 26.67 -3.23
CA ILE A 82 8.88 25.44 -3.77
C ILE A 82 7.92 25.79 -4.90
N ARG A 83 7.81 24.93 -5.93
CA ARG A 83 6.81 25.11 -6.98
C ARG A 83 5.39 25.01 -6.41
N PRO A 84 4.38 25.59 -7.09
CA PRO A 84 2.98 25.42 -6.70
C PRO A 84 2.61 23.94 -6.54
N ILE A 85 1.92 23.62 -5.43
CA ILE A 85 1.47 22.26 -5.12
C ILE A 85 -0.06 22.23 -5.21
N SER A 86 -0.58 21.20 -5.85
CA SER A 86 -2.00 20.83 -5.77
C SER A 86 -2.13 19.34 -5.55
N SER A 87 -3.02 18.95 -4.65
CA SER A 87 -3.33 17.54 -4.40
C SER A 87 -4.82 17.30 -4.28
N GLU A 88 -5.27 16.17 -4.81
CA GLU A 88 -6.65 15.70 -4.70
C GLU A 88 -6.66 14.20 -4.43
N VAL A 89 -7.64 13.72 -3.67
CA VAL A 89 -7.80 12.32 -3.27
C VAL A 89 -9.12 11.74 -3.77
N GLY A 90 -9.23 10.43 -3.92
CA GLY A 90 -10.47 9.77 -4.34
C GLY A 90 -10.84 9.98 -5.82
N ILE A 91 -9.85 10.32 -6.66
CA ILE A 91 -10.05 10.63 -8.07
C ILE A 91 -10.39 9.42 -8.96
N LEU A 92 -9.97 8.21 -8.57
CA LEU A 92 -10.26 6.98 -9.31
C LEU A 92 -11.47 6.28 -8.67
N PRO A 93 -12.63 6.18 -9.35
CA PRO A 93 -13.89 5.77 -8.71
C PRO A 93 -13.90 4.38 -8.07
N ARG A 94 -13.01 3.48 -8.51
CA ARG A 94 -12.98 2.08 -8.08
C ARG A 94 -11.68 1.66 -7.40
N ALA A 95 -10.68 2.53 -7.35
CA ALA A 95 -9.46 2.22 -6.60
C ALA A 95 -9.80 2.12 -5.11
N HIS A 96 -9.04 1.33 -4.33
CA HIS A 96 -9.28 1.29 -2.89
C HIS A 96 -8.85 2.60 -2.24
N GLY A 97 -7.80 3.24 -2.75
CA GLY A 97 -7.53 4.65 -2.54
C GLY A 97 -6.82 5.23 -3.75
N SER A 98 -6.92 6.53 -3.94
CA SER A 98 -6.26 7.21 -5.04
C SER A 98 -5.91 8.65 -4.70
N ALA A 99 -4.86 9.16 -5.31
CA ALA A 99 -4.48 10.56 -5.21
C ALA A 99 -3.82 11.01 -6.50
N ILE A 100 -4.02 12.27 -6.85
CA ILE A 100 -3.18 12.99 -7.79
C ILE A 100 -2.42 14.06 -7.02
N PHE A 101 -1.10 14.04 -7.18
CA PHE A 101 -0.21 15.02 -6.57
C PHE A 101 0.57 15.71 -7.68
N THR A 102 0.43 17.04 -7.75
CA THR A 102 1.12 17.88 -8.73
C THR A 102 1.96 18.90 -7.99
N ARG A 103 3.23 19.04 -8.40
CA ARG A 103 4.16 20.07 -7.93
C ARG A 103 4.85 20.71 -9.13
N GLY A 104 4.43 21.92 -9.50
CA GLY A 104 4.78 22.53 -10.77
C GLY A 104 4.42 21.60 -11.94
N GLN A 105 5.39 21.32 -12.81
CA GLN A 105 5.24 20.40 -13.96
C GLN A 105 5.70 18.97 -13.62
N THR A 106 5.46 18.52 -12.39
CA THR A 106 5.67 17.13 -11.97
C THR A 106 4.37 16.61 -11.36
N GLN A 107 3.80 15.57 -11.96
CA GLN A 107 2.50 15.03 -11.58
C GLN A 107 2.57 13.52 -11.43
N ALA A 108 2.07 13.01 -10.31
CA ALA A 108 1.96 11.59 -10.02
C ALA A 108 0.50 11.23 -9.74
N LEU A 109 -0.05 10.32 -10.53
CA LEU A 109 -1.30 9.62 -10.26
C LEU A 109 -0.97 8.35 -9.48
N VAL A 110 -1.45 8.26 -8.25
CA VAL A 110 -1.16 7.13 -7.36
C VAL A 110 -2.44 6.40 -6.99
N ALA A 111 -2.42 5.07 -7.14
CA ALA A 111 -3.53 4.19 -6.80
C ALA A 111 -3.09 3.13 -5.79
N ILE A 112 -3.95 2.87 -4.82
CA ILE A 112 -3.80 1.82 -3.81
C ILE A 112 -4.75 0.66 -4.13
N THR A 113 -4.21 -0.54 -4.07
CA THR A 113 -4.96 -1.80 -4.05
C THR A 113 -4.64 -2.55 -2.76
N LEU A 114 -5.69 -3.05 -2.11
CA LEU A 114 -5.64 -3.89 -0.92
C LEU A 114 -5.94 -5.33 -1.33
N GLY A 115 -5.09 -6.25 -0.91
CA GLY A 115 -5.19 -7.69 -1.18
C GLY A 115 -5.11 -8.51 0.10
N THR A 116 -5.19 -9.83 -0.07
CA THR A 116 -5.01 -10.82 1.00
C THR A 116 -3.58 -11.37 1.00
N LYS A 117 -3.24 -12.27 1.92
CA LYS A 117 -1.94 -12.96 1.95
C LYS A 117 -1.56 -13.65 0.64
N MET A 118 -2.54 -14.14 -0.11
CA MET A 118 -2.31 -14.76 -1.42
C MET A 118 -1.81 -13.77 -2.48
N ASP A 119 -2.02 -12.48 -2.26
CA ASP A 119 -1.58 -11.41 -3.16
C ASP A 119 -0.17 -10.90 -2.80
N GLU A 120 0.47 -11.45 -1.77
CA GLU A 120 1.86 -11.13 -1.41
C GLU A 120 2.81 -11.53 -2.55
N GLN A 121 3.82 -10.69 -2.75
CA GLN A 121 4.85 -11.02 -3.71
C GLN A 121 5.86 -11.97 -3.07
N LYS A 122 5.93 -13.19 -3.61
CA LYS A 122 7.03 -14.11 -3.31
C LYS A 122 8.32 -13.61 -3.96
N ILE A 123 9.35 -13.43 -3.14
CA ILE A 123 10.70 -13.06 -3.55
C ILE A 123 11.59 -14.29 -3.37
N ASP A 124 12.11 -14.81 -4.48
CA ASP A 124 13.09 -15.90 -4.50
C ASP A 124 14.46 -15.28 -4.79
N ASP A 125 15.25 -15.07 -3.73
CA ASP A 125 16.57 -14.43 -3.80
C ASP A 125 17.65 -15.38 -3.27
N LEU A 126 18.92 -14.99 -3.41
CA LEU A 126 20.07 -15.78 -2.98
C LEU A 126 20.06 -16.13 -1.49
N GLU A 127 19.46 -15.28 -0.66
CA GLU A 127 19.33 -15.49 0.79
C GLU A 127 18.17 -16.42 1.18
N GLY A 128 17.32 -16.78 0.21
CA GLY A 128 16.17 -17.66 0.39
C GLY A 128 14.86 -17.03 -0.07
N GLU A 129 13.78 -17.74 0.23
CA GLU A 129 12.42 -17.30 -0.10
C GLU A 129 11.89 -16.35 0.98
N SER A 130 11.34 -15.21 0.56
CA SER A 130 10.63 -14.28 1.43
C SER A 130 9.33 -13.80 0.78
N PHE A 131 8.44 -13.22 1.57
CA PHE A 131 7.18 -12.67 1.11
C PHE A 131 7.09 -11.19 1.42
N LYS A 132 6.55 -10.44 0.46
CA LYS A 132 6.43 -8.99 0.54
C LYS A 132 4.96 -8.57 0.48
N SER A 133 4.46 -8.10 1.61
CA SER A 133 3.08 -7.61 1.76
C SER A 133 2.91 -6.13 1.41
N TYR A 134 4.00 -5.36 1.37
CA TYR A 134 4.01 -3.96 0.96
C TYR A 134 4.80 -3.78 -0.34
N MET A 135 4.14 -3.36 -1.41
CA MET A 135 4.74 -3.22 -2.74
C MET A 135 4.51 -1.83 -3.29
N LEU A 136 5.55 -1.18 -3.82
CA LEU A 136 5.41 0.04 -4.60
C LEU A 136 5.96 -0.15 -6.01
N HIS A 137 5.08 0.00 -7.00
CA HIS A 137 5.42 0.02 -8.41
C HIS A 137 5.37 1.45 -8.94
N TYR A 138 6.47 1.86 -9.57
CA TYR A 138 6.62 3.17 -10.15
C TYR A 138 6.74 3.03 -11.67
N ASN A 139 5.91 3.76 -12.41
CA ASN A 139 5.89 3.76 -13.87
C ASN A 139 6.20 5.16 -14.39
N PHE A 140 7.06 5.24 -15.40
CA PHE A 140 7.44 6.48 -16.05
C PHE A 140 7.15 6.41 -17.56
N PRO A 141 5.88 6.60 -17.96
CA PRO A 141 5.50 6.55 -19.37
C PRO A 141 6.19 7.67 -20.16
N SER A 142 6.52 7.40 -21.41
CA SER A 142 7.28 8.31 -22.27
C SER A 142 6.59 9.67 -22.51
N PHE A 143 5.25 9.68 -22.54
CA PHE A 143 4.47 10.91 -22.68
C PHE A 143 4.67 11.88 -21.50
N SER A 144 5.12 11.41 -20.32
CA SER A 144 5.32 12.26 -19.14
C SER A 144 6.41 13.32 -19.32
N VAL A 145 7.25 13.14 -20.34
CA VAL A 145 8.28 14.09 -20.76
C VAL A 145 8.07 14.56 -22.20
N GLY A 146 6.89 14.34 -22.79
CA GLY A 146 6.59 14.71 -24.18
C GLY A 146 7.25 13.83 -25.24
N GLU A 147 7.83 12.69 -24.86
CA GLU A 147 8.54 11.81 -25.79
C GLU A 147 7.68 10.63 -26.26
N THR A 148 8.05 10.04 -27.41
CA THR A 148 7.47 8.79 -27.90
C THR A 148 8.48 7.64 -27.81
N ARG A 149 8.19 6.65 -26.96
CA ARG A 149 8.98 5.40 -26.88
C ARG A 149 8.07 4.17 -26.74
N PRO A 150 8.45 3.00 -27.28
CA PRO A 150 7.68 1.77 -27.09
C PRO A 150 7.52 1.44 -25.60
N SER A 151 6.30 1.13 -25.17
CA SER A 151 6.03 0.67 -23.81
C SER A 151 6.66 -0.71 -23.60
N ARG A 152 7.72 -0.77 -22.80
CA ARG A 152 8.37 -2.00 -22.34
C ARG A 152 8.15 -2.15 -20.83
N GLY A 153 8.59 -3.27 -20.25
CA GLY A 153 8.62 -3.42 -18.79
C GLY A 153 9.54 -2.38 -18.12
N PRO A 154 9.46 -2.26 -16.78
CA PRO A 154 10.15 -1.21 -16.05
C PRO A 154 11.67 -1.31 -16.18
N GLY A 155 12.33 -0.19 -16.44
CA GLY A 155 13.79 -0.06 -16.48
C GLY A 155 14.41 0.09 -15.08
N ARG A 156 15.74 0.09 -15.02
CA ARG A 156 16.50 0.21 -13.75
C ARG A 156 16.14 1.46 -12.94
N ARG A 157 15.97 2.61 -13.61
CA ARG A 157 15.62 3.88 -12.93
C ARG A 157 14.22 3.85 -12.34
N GLU A 158 13.25 3.26 -13.05
CA GLU A 158 11.87 3.14 -12.57
C GLU A 158 11.81 2.24 -11.33
N VAL A 159 12.50 1.10 -11.36
CA VAL A 159 12.64 0.23 -10.19
C VAL A 159 13.35 0.96 -9.04
N GLY A 160 14.45 1.66 -9.32
CA GLY A 160 15.19 2.41 -8.29
C GLY A 160 14.38 3.51 -7.62
N HIS A 161 13.61 4.30 -8.39
CA HIS A 161 12.69 5.30 -7.86
C HIS A 161 11.55 4.67 -7.07
N GLY A 162 11.01 3.54 -7.55
CA GLY A 162 10.02 2.76 -6.83
C GLY A 162 10.52 2.33 -5.45
N VAL A 163 11.72 1.72 -5.39
CA VAL A 163 12.35 1.28 -4.14
C VAL A 163 12.63 2.45 -3.20
N LEU A 164 13.08 3.60 -3.71
CA LEU A 164 13.28 4.79 -2.88
C LEU A 164 11.97 5.26 -2.24
N ALA A 165 10.91 5.36 -3.03
CA ALA A 165 9.60 5.78 -2.53
C ALA A 165 9.00 4.74 -1.57
N GLU A 166 9.23 3.45 -1.84
CA GLU A 166 8.80 2.36 -0.98
C GLU A 166 9.42 2.46 0.40
N ARG A 167 10.76 2.56 0.46
CA ARG A 167 11.52 2.75 1.70
C ARG A 167 11.16 4.03 2.46
N ALA A 168 10.74 5.07 1.74
CA ALA A 168 10.30 6.31 2.35
C ALA A 168 8.97 6.16 3.11
N ILE A 169 8.06 5.32 2.63
CA ILE A 169 6.72 5.15 3.19
C ILE A 169 6.66 3.98 4.18
N GLU A 170 7.41 2.90 3.94
CA GLU A 170 7.42 1.68 4.76
C GLU A 170 7.46 1.93 6.28
N PRO A 171 8.25 2.87 6.84
CA PRO A 171 8.30 3.09 8.29
C PRO A 171 6.96 3.52 8.93
N VAL A 172 6.06 4.13 8.16
CA VAL A 172 4.75 4.59 8.63
C VAL A 172 3.62 3.59 8.37
N ILE A 173 3.88 2.53 7.61
CA ILE A 173 2.91 1.46 7.35
C ILE A 173 2.61 0.71 8.66
N PRO A 174 1.32 0.40 8.95
CA PRO A 174 0.94 -0.40 10.11
C PRO A 174 1.51 -1.81 10.01
N ARG A 175 1.70 -2.46 11.17
CA ARG A 175 2.14 -3.87 11.19
C ARG A 175 1.00 -4.78 10.76
N GLU A 176 1.34 -5.95 10.24
CA GLU A 176 0.39 -6.97 9.78
C GLU A 176 -0.62 -7.37 10.87
N GLU A 177 -0.17 -7.47 12.13
CA GLU A 177 -1.03 -7.72 13.30
C GLU A 177 -2.19 -6.72 13.45
N THR A 178 -1.94 -5.45 13.08
CA THR A 178 -2.91 -4.36 13.17
C THR A 178 -3.66 -4.13 11.86
N PHE A 179 -3.05 -4.49 10.74
CA PHE A 179 -3.59 -4.27 9.41
C PHE A 179 -3.17 -5.44 8.49
N PRO A 180 -3.92 -6.55 8.50
CA PRO A 180 -3.52 -7.80 7.85
C PRO A 180 -3.81 -7.80 6.35
N TYR A 181 -3.41 -6.73 5.65
CA TYR A 181 -3.64 -6.55 4.22
C TYR A 181 -2.32 -6.46 3.48
N THR A 182 -2.30 -7.07 2.31
CA THR A 182 -1.29 -6.78 1.30
C THR A 182 -1.61 -5.43 0.68
N VAL A 183 -0.64 -4.51 0.65
CA VAL A 183 -0.80 -3.17 0.11
C VAL A 183 0.06 -3.04 -1.14
N ARG A 184 -0.59 -2.79 -2.27
CA ARG A 184 0.07 -2.46 -3.53
C ARG A 184 -0.19 -1.01 -3.89
N ILE A 185 0.89 -0.24 -4.00
CA ILE A 185 0.90 1.13 -4.51
C ILE A 185 1.37 1.09 -5.96
N VAL A 186 0.62 1.74 -6.86
CA VAL A 186 1.07 2.00 -8.23
C VAL A 186 1.09 3.50 -8.44
N SER A 187 2.25 4.03 -8.83
CA SER A 187 2.43 5.44 -9.16
C SER A 187 2.74 5.60 -10.64
N ASP A 188 1.81 6.19 -11.37
CA ASP A 188 1.95 6.56 -12.77
C ASP A 188 2.32 8.04 -12.88
N ILE A 189 3.49 8.33 -13.41
CA ILE A 189 3.95 9.71 -13.61
C ILE A 189 3.30 10.26 -14.88
N LEU A 190 2.50 11.31 -14.74
CA LEU A 190 1.80 11.94 -15.85
C LEU A 190 2.56 13.12 -16.44
N GLU A 191 3.35 13.81 -15.61
CA GLU A 191 4.22 14.92 -16.01
C GLU A 191 5.52 14.85 -15.19
N SER A 192 6.66 15.21 -15.79
CA SER A 192 7.94 15.23 -15.10
C SER A 192 8.85 16.38 -15.51
N ASN A 193 9.06 17.29 -14.56
CA ASN A 193 10.05 18.36 -14.63
C ASN A 193 10.79 18.54 -13.30
N GLY A 194 10.88 17.50 -12.48
CA GLY A 194 11.66 17.51 -11.23
C GLY A 194 11.17 16.48 -10.24
N SER A 195 12.07 15.58 -9.85
CA SER A 195 11.88 14.48 -8.88
C SER A 195 10.45 13.94 -8.74
N SER A 196 10.00 13.25 -9.78
CA SER A 196 8.79 12.43 -9.76
C SER A 196 8.80 11.37 -8.66
N SER A 197 9.96 10.85 -8.25
CA SER A 197 10.08 9.93 -7.11
C SER A 197 9.56 10.53 -5.79
N MET A 198 9.77 11.82 -5.55
CA MET A 198 9.25 12.49 -4.35
C MET A 198 7.77 12.83 -4.50
N ALA A 199 7.30 13.11 -5.72
CA ALA A 199 5.87 13.23 -5.99
C ALA A 199 5.14 11.89 -5.72
N THR A 200 5.76 10.76 -6.07
CA THR A 200 5.26 9.42 -5.72
C THR A 200 5.16 9.21 -4.22
N VAL A 201 6.13 9.67 -3.42
CA VAL A 201 6.04 9.58 -1.95
C VAL A 201 4.83 10.37 -1.43
N CYS A 202 4.65 11.61 -1.90
CA CYS A 202 3.52 12.44 -1.49
C CYS A 202 2.17 11.85 -1.92
N GLY A 203 2.02 11.48 -3.19
CA GLY A 203 0.80 10.84 -3.70
C GLY A 203 0.53 9.47 -3.07
N GLY A 204 1.57 8.70 -2.76
CA GLY A 204 1.48 7.46 -1.99
C GLY A 204 0.92 7.71 -0.60
N SER A 205 1.49 8.66 0.15
CA SER A 205 0.99 9.01 1.48
C SER A 205 -0.47 9.47 1.46
N LEU A 206 -0.87 10.28 0.48
CA LEU A 206 -2.25 10.75 0.33
C LEU A 206 -3.21 9.59 0.00
N SER A 207 -2.85 8.74 -0.96
CA SER A 207 -3.68 7.64 -1.41
C SER A 207 -3.82 6.53 -0.36
N LEU A 208 -2.82 6.32 0.52
CA LEU A 208 -2.93 5.43 1.68
C LEU A 208 -3.98 5.93 2.69
N MET A 209 -3.98 7.25 2.98
CA MET A 209 -5.00 7.85 3.85
C MET A 209 -6.39 7.78 3.22
N ASP A 210 -6.50 8.03 1.91
CA ASP A 210 -7.74 7.90 1.16
C ASP A 210 -8.28 6.46 1.17
N ALA A 211 -7.39 5.46 1.15
CA ALA A 211 -7.76 4.06 1.27
C ALA A 211 -8.24 3.63 2.66
N GLY A 212 -8.14 4.51 3.67
CA GLY A 212 -8.47 4.20 5.07
C GLY A 212 -7.40 3.38 5.78
N ILE A 213 -6.17 3.34 5.26
CA ILE A 213 -5.07 2.61 5.91
C ILE A 213 -4.59 3.43 7.11
N PRO A 214 -4.50 2.84 8.33
CA PRO A 214 -4.11 3.56 9.54
C PRO A 214 -2.58 3.76 9.59
N ILE A 215 -2.05 4.60 8.70
CA ILE A 215 -0.64 5.00 8.71
C ILE A 215 -0.32 5.84 9.95
N LYS A 216 0.89 5.71 10.49
CA LYS A 216 1.32 6.43 11.71
C LYS A 216 1.34 7.95 11.53
N SER A 217 1.71 8.41 10.33
CA SER A 217 1.81 9.82 9.97
C SER A 217 1.91 9.95 8.45
N ALA A 218 1.49 11.09 7.91
CA ALA A 218 1.78 11.45 6.53
C ALA A 218 3.29 11.62 6.29
N VAL A 219 3.74 11.27 5.08
CA VAL A 219 5.13 11.37 4.61
C VAL A 219 5.16 12.23 3.36
N ALA A 220 6.07 13.20 3.31
CA ALA A 220 6.34 13.99 2.12
C ALA A 220 7.80 13.87 1.70
N GLY A 221 8.05 14.15 0.42
CA GLY A 221 9.37 14.16 -0.18
C GLY A 221 9.73 15.50 -0.83
N ILE A 222 10.99 15.89 -0.73
CA ILE A 222 11.55 17.04 -1.44
C ILE A 222 12.85 16.65 -2.13
N ALA A 223 13.10 17.26 -3.28
CA ALA A 223 14.37 17.15 -4.00
C ALA A 223 15.14 18.45 -3.88
N MET A 224 16.41 18.33 -3.56
CA MET A 224 17.32 19.41 -3.31
C MET A 224 18.50 19.29 -4.25
N GLY A 225 19.07 20.42 -4.64
CA GLY A 225 20.29 20.44 -5.45
C GLY A 225 21.29 21.44 -4.91
N LEU A 226 22.51 21.33 -5.40
CA LEU A 226 23.59 22.21 -5.02
C LEU A 226 24.49 22.49 -6.20
N ILE A 227 24.88 23.76 -6.33
CA ILE A 227 25.84 24.26 -7.32
C ILE A 227 26.98 24.94 -6.58
N LYS A 228 28.21 24.57 -6.91
CA LYS A 228 29.44 25.11 -6.34
C LYS A 228 30.35 25.67 -7.44
N GLU A 229 30.71 26.95 -7.33
CA GLU A 229 31.66 27.63 -8.21
C GLU A 229 32.73 28.32 -7.33
N GLY A 230 33.92 27.72 -7.27
CA GLY A 230 34.97 28.14 -6.33
C GLY A 230 34.49 28.01 -4.88
N GLU A 231 34.48 29.14 -4.16
CA GLU A 231 34.01 29.23 -2.76
C GLU A 231 32.50 29.48 -2.65
N ARG A 232 31.81 29.80 -3.75
CA ARG A 232 30.37 30.10 -3.72
C ARG A 232 29.55 28.83 -3.83
N VAL A 233 28.55 28.70 -2.96
CA VAL A 233 27.63 27.57 -2.93
C VAL A 233 26.19 28.09 -2.99
N ALA A 234 25.40 27.53 -3.90
CA ALA A 234 23.96 27.74 -3.95
C ALA A 234 23.24 26.42 -3.67
N ILE A 235 22.38 26.40 -2.65
CA ILE A 235 21.50 25.28 -2.30
C ILE A 235 20.12 25.59 -2.86
N LEU A 236 19.58 24.68 -3.67
CA LEU A 236 18.32 24.84 -4.38
C LEU A 236 17.28 23.89 -3.81
N THR A 237 16.12 24.43 -3.45
CA THR A 237 14.94 23.69 -2.99
C THR A 237 14.03 23.37 -4.16
N ASP A 238 13.51 22.14 -4.21
CA ASP A 238 12.58 21.66 -5.23
C ASP A 238 13.12 21.87 -6.65
N ILE A 239 14.22 21.16 -6.93
CA ILE A 239 14.96 21.31 -8.19
C ILE A 239 14.17 20.86 -9.42
N LEU A 240 14.41 21.56 -10.52
CA LEU A 240 14.00 21.19 -11.86
C LEU A 240 14.89 20.09 -12.44
N GLY A 241 14.42 19.42 -13.49
CA GLY A 241 15.25 18.44 -14.23
C GLY A 241 16.54 19.06 -14.79
N ALA A 242 16.47 20.30 -15.30
CA ALA A 242 17.63 21.03 -15.79
C ALA A 242 18.63 21.39 -14.65
N GLU A 243 18.13 21.71 -13.46
CA GLU A 243 18.97 22.07 -12.31
C GLU A 243 19.69 20.85 -11.73
N ASP A 244 19.07 19.67 -11.75
CA ASP A 244 19.76 18.40 -11.48
C ASP A 244 20.87 18.16 -12.52
N HIS A 245 20.52 18.23 -13.80
CA HIS A 245 21.46 17.94 -14.90
C HIS A 245 22.73 18.80 -14.84
N HIS A 246 22.60 20.09 -14.48
CA HIS A 246 23.72 21.03 -14.38
C HIS A 246 24.31 21.18 -12.97
N GLY A 247 23.67 20.59 -11.96
CA GLY A 247 24.06 20.62 -10.56
C GLY A 247 25.27 19.75 -10.23
N ASP A 248 25.91 20.04 -9.10
CA ASP A 248 27.07 19.31 -8.59
C ASP A 248 26.70 18.24 -7.54
N MET A 249 25.51 18.36 -6.96
CA MET A 249 24.92 17.36 -6.08
C MET A 249 23.40 17.47 -6.18
N ASP A 250 22.74 16.32 -6.18
CA ASP A 250 21.31 16.19 -5.97
C ASP A 250 21.04 15.24 -4.82
N PHE A 251 20.06 15.58 -3.99
CA PHE A 251 19.62 14.68 -2.93
C PHE A 251 18.13 14.77 -2.69
N LYS A 252 17.57 13.66 -2.25
CA LYS A 252 16.15 13.46 -2.06
C LYS A 252 15.93 13.12 -0.59
N VAL A 253 15.07 13.88 0.07
CA VAL A 253 14.75 13.69 1.49
C VAL A 253 13.26 13.43 1.61
N ALA A 254 12.90 12.30 2.20
CA ALA A 254 11.53 11.97 2.54
C ALA A 254 11.38 11.74 4.04
N GLY A 255 10.21 12.06 4.59
CA GLY A 255 9.99 11.95 6.01
C GLY A 255 8.66 12.51 6.49
N THR A 256 8.41 12.31 7.78
CA THR A 256 7.28 12.87 8.50
C THR A 256 7.66 14.24 9.08
N ALA A 257 6.76 14.85 9.85
CA ALA A 257 7.09 16.02 10.65
C ALA A 257 8.12 15.73 11.76
N GLN A 258 8.22 14.48 12.21
CA GLN A 258 9.06 14.07 13.35
C GLN A 258 10.47 13.64 12.93
N GLY A 259 10.67 13.24 11.67
CA GLY A 259 11.96 12.73 11.23
C GLY A 259 12.02 12.34 9.76
N ILE A 260 13.21 11.95 9.33
CA ILE A 260 13.49 11.45 7.98
C ILE A 260 13.19 9.94 7.95
N THR A 261 12.50 9.49 6.91
CA THR A 261 12.24 8.07 6.65
C THR A 261 13.14 7.50 5.56
N ALA A 262 13.50 8.32 4.57
CA ALA A 262 14.48 7.95 3.55
C ALA A 262 15.31 9.15 3.11
N PHE A 263 16.56 8.85 2.74
CA PHE A 263 17.54 9.80 2.24
C PHE A 263 18.32 9.15 1.10
N GLN A 264 18.41 9.83 -0.05
CA GLN A 264 19.26 9.45 -1.17
C GLN A 264 20.07 10.67 -1.59
N MET A 265 21.36 10.50 -1.87
CA MET A 265 22.23 11.59 -2.29
C MET A 265 23.20 11.10 -3.36
N ASP A 266 23.29 11.86 -4.44
CA ASP A 266 24.22 11.66 -5.54
C ASP A 266 25.12 12.90 -5.64
N VAL A 267 26.43 12.70 -5.42
CA VAL A 267 27.42 13.77 -5.42
C VAL A 267 28.32 13.63 -6.64
N LYS A 268 28.45 14.69 -7.44
CA LYS A 268 29.23 14.72 -8.68
C LYS A 268 30.60 15.37 -8.51
N ILE A 269 30.88 15.98 -7.36
CA ILE A 269 32.13 16.69 -7.03
C ILE A 269 32.75 16.20 -5.71
N SER A 270 34.04 16.49 -5.51
CA SER A 270 34.72 16.29 -4.21
C SER A 270 34.77 17.60 -3.41
N GLY A 271 34.97 17.50 -2.09
CA GLY A 271 35.19 18.66 -1.22
C GLY A 271 33.92 19.43 -0.85
N LEU A 272 32.87 18.71 -0.43
CA LEU A 272 31.68 19.30 0.15
C LEU A 272 31.81 19.33 1.68
N ASP A 273 31.68 20.51 2.27
CA ASP A 273 31.80 20.69 3.70
C ASP A 273 30.56 20.18 4.44
N LEU A 274 30.77 19.61 5.64
CA LEU A 274 29.67 19.09 6.46
C LEU A 274 28.67 20.18 6.86
N ASP A 275 29.13 21.41 7.07
CA ASP A 275 28.28 22.54 7.40
C ASP A 275 27.28 22.86 6.28
N VAL A 276 27.73 22.75 5.03
CA VAL A 276 26.89 22.94 3.84
C VAL A 276 25.83 21.84 3.72
N ILE A 277 26.20 20.60 4.01
CA ILE A 277 25.24 19.48 4.04
C ILE A 277 24.21 19.70 5.14
N SER A 278 24.64 20.15 6.33
CA SER A 278 23.75 20.45 7.45
C SER A 278 22.75 21.56 7.10
N GLU A 279 23.21 22.65 6.49
CA GLU A 279 22.33 23.72 6.00
C GLU A 279 21.34 23.20 4.96
N ALA A 280 21.81 22.37 4.02
CA ALA A 280 20.97 21.81 2.97
C ALA A 280 19.87 20.89 3.54
N LEU A 281 20.19 20.09 4.56
CA LEU A 281 19.22 19.24 5.25
C LEU A 281 18.19 20.06 6.04
N GLU A 282 18.59 21.17 6.65
CA GLU A 282 17.65 22.06 7.36
C GLU A 282 16.67 22.72 6.38
N LYS A 283 17.15 23.24 5.25
CA LYS A 283 16.28 23.76 4.18
C LYS A 283 15.37 22.67 3.62
N ALA A 284 15.87 21.45 3.47
CA ALA A 284 15.06 20.30 3.07
C ALA A 284 13.95 19.98 4.09
N ARG A 285 14.24 20.11 5.39
CA ARG A 285 13.26 19.93 6.47
C ARG A 285 12.15 20.96 6.38
N GLU A 286 12.49 22.24 6.27
CA GLU A 286 11.52 23.34 6.12
C GLU A 286 10.63 23.12 4.89
N ALA A 287 11.24 22.78 3.75
CA ALA A 287 10.51 22.56 2.52
C ALA A 287 9.59 21.33 2.59
N ARG A 288 10.06 20.24 3.19
CA ARG A 288 9.26 19.03 3.42
C ARG A 288 8.05 19.32 4.32
N LEU A 289 8.21 20.13 5.36
CA LEU A 289 7.11 20.53 6.24
C LEU A 289 6.07 21.37 5.50
N ALA A 290 6.50 22.30 4.63
CA ALA A 290 5.58 23.06 3.78
C ALA A 290 4.81 22.16 2.80
N VAL A 291 5.45 21.14 2.23
CA VAL A 291 4.76 20.14 1.39
C VAL A 291 3.74 19.32 2.20
N LEU A 292 4.09 18.89 3.41
CA LEU A 292 3.15 18.21 4.32
C LEU A 292 1.95 19.08 4.66
N GLU A 293 2.16 20.37 4.93
CA GLU A 293 1.08 21.30 5.21
C GLU A 293 0.12 21.43 4.02
N SER A 294 0.65 21.54 2.80
CA SER A 294 -0.16 21.55 1.57
C SER A 294 -0.95 20.24 1.40
N MET A 295 -0.31 19.08 1.62
CA MET A 295 -0.99 17.78 1.56
C MET A 295 -2.12 17.64 2.58
N ASN A 296 -1.92 18.16 3.79
CA ASN A 296 -2.92 18.11 4.87
C ASN A 296 -4.20 18.89 4.54
N GLN A 297 -4.15 19.82 3.59
CA GLN A 297 -5.34 20.53 3.09
C GLN A 297 -6.26 19.61 2.27
N SER A 298 -5.70 18.58 1.62
CA SER A 298 -6.47 17.59 0.86
C SER A 298 -7.00 16.46 1.75
N ILE A 299 -6.14 15.91 2.62
CA ILE A 299 -6.51 14.92 3.63
C ILE A 299 -5.48 14.95 4.76
N SER A 300 -5.92 15.13 6.00
CA SER A 300 -5.05 15.26 7.17
C SER A 300 -4.96 14.00 8.03
N GLN A 301 -5.91 13.08 7.86
CA GLN A 301 -5.98 11.80 8.57
C GLN A 301 -6.56 10.72 7.66
N PRO A 302 -6.21 9.44 7.86
CA PRO A 302 -6.85 8.34 7.16
C PRO A 302 -8.37 8.39 7.28
N ARG A 303 -9.09 7.95 6.23
CA ARG A 303 -10.53 7.73 6.32
C ARG A 303 -10.84 6.72 7.44
N SER A 304 -12.00 6.89 8.09
CA SER A 304 -12.44 6.02 9.20
C SER A 304 -12.67 4.57 8.76
N ASP A 305 -13.09 4.39 7.52
CA ASP A 305 -13.46 3.11 6.94
C ASP A 305 -12.64 2.84 5.68
N LEU A 306 -12.35 1.57 5.46
CA LEU A 306 -11.78 1.09 4.19
C LEU A 306 -12.76 1.28 3.04
N SER A 307 -12.23 1.39 1.83
CA SER A 307 -13.04 1.45 0.61
C SER A 307 -14.08 0.33 0.56
N PRO A 308 -15.32 0.61 0.08
CA PRO A 308 -16.37 -0.40 -0.04
C PRO A 308 -16.02 -1.50 -1.04
N TYR A 309 -15.03 -1.27 -1.92
CA TYR A 309 -14.55 -2.26 -2.88
C TYR A 309 -13.36 -3.07 -2.34
N ALA A 310 -12.76 -2.64 -1.24
CA ALA A 310 -11.69 -3.40 -0.60
C ALA A 310 -12.25 -4.67 0.03
N PRO A 311 -11.50 -5.79 -0.01
CA PRO A 311 -11.86 -6.96 0.77
C PRO A 311 -11.89 -6.55 2.25
N ARG A 312 -12.91 -6.98 2.99
CA ARG A 312 -12.91 -6.93 4.45
C ARG A 312 -12.34 -8.24 4.98
N ILE A 313 -11.32 -8.11 5.81
CA ILE A 313 -10.69 -9.24 6.51
C ILE A 313 -11.26 -9.31 7.93
N ILE A 314 -11.89 -10.43 8.24
CA ILE A 314 -12.37 -10.79 9.57
C ILE A 314 -11.31 -11.68 10.20
N PHE A 315 -10.84 -11.25 11.37
CA PHE A 315 -9.88 -11.98 12.18
C PHE A 315 -10.60 -12.84 13.22
N LEU A 316 -10.27 -14.13 13.28
CA LEU A 316 -10.75 -15.05 14.31
C LEU A 316 -9.58 -15.86 14.85
N LYS A 317 -9.45 -15.96 16.18
CA LYS A 317 -8.49 -16.86 16.81
C LYS A 317 -9.19 -18.12 17.32
N ILE A 318 -8.71 -19.28 16.88
CA ILE A 318 -9.18 -20.60 17.31
C ILE A 318 -8.07 -21.32 18.08
N LYS A 319 -8.43 -22.35 18.85
CA LYS A 319 -7.42 -23.19 19.53
C LYS A 319 -6.66 -24.01 18.47
N PRO A 320 -5.31 -24.15 18.56
CA PRO A 320 -4.52 -24.90 17.57
C PRO A 320 -4.99 -26.35 17.35
N GLU A 321 -5.51 -26.99 18.40
CA GLU A 321 -6.08 -28.34 18.35
C GLU A 321 -7.28 -28.46 17.40
N LYS A 322 -7.97 -27.36 17.11
CA LYS A 322 -9.18 -27.28 16.28
C LYS A 322 -8.92 -26.93 14.82
N ILE A 323 -7.67 -26.64 14.45
CA ILE A 323 -7.29 -26.34 13.06
C ILE A 323 -7.68 -27.52 12.14
N GLY A 324 -7.45 -28.76 12.58
CA GLY A 324 -7.79 -29.97 11.83
C GLY A 324 -9.28 -30.10 11.53
N ASP A 325 -10.15 -29.66 12.45
CA ASP A 325 -11.62 -29.70 12.29
C ASP A 325 -12.09 -28.71 11.22
N VAL A 326 -11.46 -27.53 11.12
CA VAL A 326 -11.81 -26.49 10.15
C VAL A 326 -11.28 -26.80 8.75
N ILE A 327 -10.05 -27.31 8.63
CA ILE A 327 -9.49 -27.72 7.34
C ILE A 327 -10.24 -28.96 6.82
N GLY A 328 -10.48 -29.93 7.70
CA GLY A 328 -11.05 -31.23 7.37
C GLY A 328 -10.10 -32.12 6.56
N THR A 329 -10.50 -33.38 6.33
CA THR A 329 -9.66 -34.35 5.59
C THR A 329 -9.36 -33.88 4.17
N GLY A 330 -8.09 -33.59 3.89
CA GLY A 330 -7.62 -33.09 2.58
C GLY A 330 -8.15 -31.70 2.20
N GLY A 331 -8.54 -30.87 3.17
CA GLY A 331 -9.04 -29.51 2.92
C GLY A 331 -10.48 -29.46 2.42
N LYS A 332 -11.27 -30.53 2.56
CA LYS A 332 -12.65 -30.59 2.07
C LYS A 332 -13.58 -29.58 2.75
N ILE A 333 -13.43 -29.38 4.06
CA ILE A 333 -14.33 -28.52 4.84
C ILE A 333 -14.05 -27.05 4.50
N ILE A 334 -12.79 -26.64 4.56
CA ILE A 334 -12.39 -25.27 4.19
C ILE A 334 -12.78 -24.90 2.76
N ARG A 335 -12.60 -25.82 1.79
CA ARG A 335 -13.08 -25.60 0.40
C ARG A 335 -14.59 -25.45 0.32
N GLY A 336 -15.34 -26.24 1.10
CA GLY A 336 -16.79 -26.13 1.17
C GLY A 336 -17.27 -24.82 1.80
N ILE A 337 -16.54 -24.27 2.78
CA ILE A 337 -16.81 -22.93 3.33
C ILE A 337 -16.55 -21.86 2.27
N ILE A 338 -15.41 -21.93 1.57
CA ILE A 338 -15.05 -20.99 0.50
C ILE A 338 -16.09 -21.00 -0.62
N GLU A 339 -16.53 -22.18 -1.08
CA GLU A 339 -17.51 -22.32 -2.16
C GLU A 339 -18.90 -21.80 -1.77
N LYS A 340 -19.34 -22.06 -0.53
CA LYS A 340 -20.66 -21.60 -0.05
C LYS A 340 -20.71 -20.11 0.26
N SER A 341 -19.66 -19.59 0.89
CA SER A 341 -19.61 -18.19 1.31
C SER A 341 -19.13 -17.26 0.20
N GLY A 342 -18.32 -17.75 -0.73
CA GLY A 342 -17.59 -16.91 -1.69
C GLY A 342 -16.43 -16.13 -1.07
N ALA A 343 -16.17 -16.30 0.24
CA ALA A 343 -15.05 -15.67 0.95
C ALA A 343 -13.77 -16.50 0.80
N LYS A 344 -12.62 -15.84 0.83
CA LYS A 344 -11.31 -16.51 0.95
C LYS A 344 -11.03 -16.76 2.43
N VAL A 345 -10.65 -17.98 2.79
CA VAL A 345 -10.32 -18.36 4.16
C VAL A 345 -8.89 -18.88 4.20
N ASP A 346 -8.08 -18.32 5.07
CA ASP A 346 -6.69 -18.74 5.33
C ASP A 346 -6.51 -19.05 6.82
N ILE A 347 -5.70 -20.06 7.15
CA ILE A 347 -5.52 -20.54 8.52
C ILE A 347 -4.03 -20.72 8.78
N GLU A 348 -3.53 -20.08 9.84
CA GLU A 348 -2.16 -20.21 10.30
C GLU A 348 -2.01 -21.30 11.37
N ASP A 349 -0.79 -21.81 11.51
CA ASP A 349 -0.45 -22.89 12.45
C ASP A 349 -0.64 -22.48 13.92
N ASP A 350 -0.69 -21.17 14.21
CA ASP A 350 -0.94 -20.64 15.56
C ASP A 350 -2.44 -20.60 15.94
N GLY A 351 -3.32 -21.01 15.01
CA GLY A 351 -4.78 -20.96 15.17
C GLY A 351 -5.42 -19.66 14.73
N THR A 352 -4.70 -18.78 14.04
CA THR A 352 -5.26 -17.57 13.43
C THR A 352 -6.00 -17.92 12.14
N VAL A 353 -7.26 -17.49 12.03
CA VAL A 353 -8.10 -17.65 10.84
C VAL A 353 -8.41 -16.27 10.24
N LEU A 354 -8.04 -16.09 8.98
CA LEU A 354 -8.25 -14.87 8.20
C LEU A 354 -9.33 -15.12 7.14
N ILE A 355 -10.44 -14.42 7.26
CA ILE A 355 -11.58 -14.55 6.33
C ILE A 355 -11.70 -13.24 5.56
N ALA A 356 -11.39 -13.28 4.27
CA ALA A 356 -11.43 -12.11 3.40
C ALA A 356 -12.60 -12.18 2.40
N SER A 357 -13.43 -11.13 2.36
CA SER A 357 -14.54 -11.03 1.42
C SER A 357 -14.81 -9.59 1.02
N VAL A 358 -15.14 -9.34 -0.25
CA VAL A 358 -15.59 -8.01 -0.73
C VAL A 358 -17.00 -7.69 -0.23
N ASP A 359 -17.86 -8.71 -0.08
CA ASP A 359 -19.19 -8.56 0.52
C ASP A 359 -19.13 -8.90 2.02
N GLN A 360 -19.60 -7.97 2.86
CA GLN A 360 -19.66 -8.15 4.31
C GLN A 360 -20.50 -9.36 4.69
N LYS A 361 -21.62 -9.62 3.99
CA LYS A 361 -22.51 -10.75 4.32
C LYS A 361 -21.84 -12.09 4.08
N ALA A 362 -21.09 -12.21 2.99
CA ALA A 362 -20.30 -13.39 2.67
C ALA A 362 -19.21 -13.65 3.73
N GLY A 363 -18.52 -12.59 4.20
CA GLY A 363 -17.53 -12.70 5.26
C GLY A 363 -18.12 -13.16 6.59
N GLU A 364 -19.25 -12.57 7.01
CA GLU A 364 -19.95 -12.96 8.24
C GLU A 364 -20.44 -14.41 8.17
N MET A 365 -20.99 -14.83 7.03
CA MET A 365 -21.40 -16.21 6.81
C MET A 365 -20.24 -17.20 6.94
N ALA A 366 -19.07 -16.89 6.37
CA ALA A 366 -17.88 -17.73 6.52
C ALA A 366 -17.40 -17.78 7.99
N ARG A 367 -17.42 -16.64 8.68
CA ARG A 367 -17.06 -16.56 10.10
C ARG A 367 -17.98 -17.44 10.95
N ASP A 368 -19.28 -17.38 10.72
CA ASP A 368 -20.26 -18.17 11.48
C ASP A 368 -20.09 -19.67 11.22
N MET A 369 -19.77 -20.07 9.98
CA MET A 369 -19.45 -21.45 9.65
C MET A 369 -18.21 -21.95 10.39
N VAL A 370 -17.14 -21.13 10.44
CA VAL A 370 -15.93 -21.50 11.17
C VAL A 370 -16.22 -21.59 12.67
N LEU A 371 -16.94 -20.62 13.24
CA LEU A 371 -17.33 -20.63 14.65
C LEU A 371 -18.15 -21.86 15.02
N GLN A 372 -19.09 -22.28 14.18
CA GLN A 372 -19.89 -23.50 14.41
C GLN A 372 -19.05 -24.78 14.44
N LEU A 373 -17.92 -24.83 13.71
CA LEU A 373 -17.02 -25.98 13.70
C LEU A 373 -16.12 -26.03 14.93
N VAL A 374 -15.76 -24.87 15.48
CA VAL A 374 -14.89 -24.76 16.66
C VAL A 374 -15.65 -24.55 17.97
N GLU A 375 -16.98 -24.41 17.91
CA GLU A 375 -17.82 -24.25 19.09
C GLU A 375 -17.65 -25.48 19.99
N GLU A 376 -17.39 -25.24 21.27
CA GLU A 376 -17.30 -26.30 22.26
C GLU A 376 -18.67 -26.49 22.94
N PRO A 377 -19.05 -27.74 23.24
CA PRO A 377 -20.27 -28.01 23.99
C PRO A 377 -20.09 -27.52 25.42
N GLU A 378 -20.87 -26.53 25.82
CA GLU A 378 -20.85 -26.00 27.19
C GLU A 378 -21.83 -26.75 28.08
N ILE A 379 -21.39 -27.13 29.28
CA ILE A 379 -22.24 -27.76 30.29
C ILE A 379 -23.37 -26.78 30.65
N GLY A 380 -24.61 -27.21 30.48
CA GLY A 380 -25.81 -26.42 30.73
C GLY A 380 -26.36 -25.67 29.52
N LYS A 381 -25.67 -25.67 28.37
CA LYS A 381 -26.22 -25.09 27.14
C LYS A 381 -27.14 -26.08 26.44
N THR A 382 -28.18 -25.55 25.81
CA THR A 382 -29.20 -26.33 25.10
C THR A 382 -28.88 -26.31 23.61
N TYR A 383 -28.77 -27.48 23.00
CA TYR A 383 -28.48 -27.67 21.58
C TYR A 383 -29.64 -28.38 20.89
N ARG A 384 -29.84 -28.05 19.61
CA ARG A 384 -30.77 -28.77 18.75
C ARG A 384 -29.94 -29.70 17.86
N GLY A 385 -30.05 -30.99 18.09
CA GLY A 385 -29.19 -31.99 17.47
C GLY A 385 -29.98 -33.09 16.78
N LYS A 386 -29.34 -33.78 15.83
CA LYS A 386 -29.96 -34.82 15.02
C LYS A 386 -29.57 -36.21 15.50
N VAL A 387 -30.54 -37.12 15.60
CA VAL A 387 -30.27 -38.50 16.02
C VAL A 387 -29.52 -39.25 14.91
N LYS A 388 -28.22 -39.51 15.11
CA LYS A 388 -27.38 -40.27 14.17
C LYS A 388 -27.48 -41.78 14.36
N ARG A 389 -27.57 -42.23 15.61
CA ARG A 389 -27.57 -43.67 15.93
C ARG A 389 -28.38 -43.94 17.19
N ILE A 390 -29.20 -44.98 17.15
CA ILE A 390 -29.97 -45.45 18.30
C ILE A 390 -29.35 -46.77 18.78
N THR A 391 -29.21 -46.94 20.09
CA THR A 391 -28.79 -48.18 20.75
C THR A 391 -29.80 -48.58 21.82
N THR A 392 -29.64 -49.77 22.40
CA THR A 392 -30.53 -50.27 23.46
C THR A 392 -30.48 -49.47 24.75
N PHE A 393 -29.39 -48.74 25.00
CA PHE A 393 -29.16 -47.96 26.22
C PHE A 393 -29.25 -46.44 26.02
N GLY A 394 -29.46 -45.96 24.80
CA GLY A 394 -29.57 -44.53 24.51
C GLY A 394 -29.58 -44.18 23.03
N ALA A 395 -29.47 -42.89 22.73
CA ALA A 395 -29.31 -42.37 21.38
C ALA A 395 -28.08 -41.46 21.30
N PHE A 396 -27.33 -41.58 20.21
CA PHE A 396 -26.27 -40.66 19.85
C PHE A 396 -26.87 -39.53 19.03
N VAL A 397 -26.82 -38.32 19.60
CA VAL A 397 -27.34 -37.10 19.00
C VAL A 397 -26.15 -36.23 18.61
N GLU A 398 -26.04 -35.90 17.33
CA GLU A 398 -25.05 -34.94 16.84
C GLU A 398 -25.52 -33.54 17.26
N ILE A 399 -24.80 -32.90 18.17
CA ILE A 399 -25.12 -31.56 18.68
C ILE A 399 -24.32 -30.46 17.99
N LEU A 400 -23.11 -30.79 17.56
CA LEU A 400 -22.17 -29.93 16.85
C LEU A 400 -21.48 -30.79 15.76
N PRO A 401 -20.96 -30.18 14.69
CA PRO A 401 -20.29 -30.93 13.63
C PRO A 401 -19.15 -31.81 14.19
N ASN A 402 -19.17 -33.10 13.87
CA ASN A 402 -18.21 -34.10 14.38
C ASN A 402 -18.26 -34.37 15.89
N GLN A 403 -19.28 -33.89 16.60
CA GLN A 403 -19.39 -34.07 18.05
C GLN A 403 -20.74 -34.65 18.45
N ASP A 404 -20.69 -35.93 18.80
CA ASP A 404 -21.85 -36.71 19.21
C ASP A 404 -21.96 -36.73 20.74
N GLY A 405 -23.16 -36.46 21.26
CA GLY A 405 -23.48 -36.67 22.66
C GLY A 405 -24.36 -37.90 22.87
N LEU A 406 -24.16 -38.57 24.00
CA LEU A 406 -24.97 -39.72 24.42
C LEU A 406 -26.17 -39.21 25.23
N LEU A 407 -27.36 -39.41 24.68
CA LEU A 407 -28.62 -39.30 25.39
C LEU A 407 -28.98 -40.66 25.98
N HIS A 408 -28.74 -40.85 27.27
CA HIS A 408 -29.04 -42.11 27.96
C HIS A 408 -30.55 -42.34 28.06
N ILE A 409 -31.01 -43.59 28.03
CA ILE A 409 -32.45 -43.95 28.07
C ILE A 409 -33.18 -43.31 29.28
N SER A 410 -32.50 -43.19 30.41
CA SER A 410 -33.02 -42.58 31.64
C SER A 410 -33.19 -41.06 31.55
N GLU A 411 -32.61 -40.39 30.55
CA GLU A 411 -32.59 -38.93 30.39
C GLU A 411 -33.47 -38.43 29.22
N ILE A 412 -34.23 -39.35 28.60
CA ILE A 412 -35.12 -39.05 27.44
C ILE A 412 -36.41 -38.36 27.89
N ASP A 413 -37.12 -38.92 28.88
CA ASP A 413 -38.44 -38.42 29.30
C ASP A 413 -38.73 -38.79 30.77
N PHE A 414 -39.56 -38.00 31.47
CA PHE A 414 -39.93 -38.20 32.88
C PHE A 414 -40.62 -39.56 33.14
N GLN A 415 -41.26 -40.13 32.12
CA GLN A 415 -41.87 -41.46 32.17
C GLN A 415 -40.83 -42.57 31.98
N ARG A 416 -41.11 -43.77 32.51
CA ARG A 416 -40.19 -44.92 32.36
C ARG A 416 -40.17 -45.41 30.92
N VAL A 417 -39.13 -45.04 30.19
CA VAL A 417 -38.90 -45.44 28.80
C VAL A 417 -38.38 -46.88 28.76
N ASN A 418 -39.13 -47.80 28.16
CA ASN A 418 -38.70 -49.20 28.00
C ASN A 418 -37.87 -49.41 26.72
N ARG A 419 -38.14 -48.67 25.64
CA ARG A 419 -37.36 -48.69 24.39
C ARG A 419 -37.12 -47.27 23.89
N VAL A 420 -35.89 -46.98 23.47
CA VAL A 420 -35.49 -45.68 22.92
C VAL A 420 -36.26 -45.37 21.61
N GLU A 421 -36.57 -46.42 20.85
CA GLU A 421 -37.30 -46.40 19.57
C GLU A 421 -38.74 -45.85 19.69
N ASP A 422 -39.33 -45.88 20.89
CA ASP A 422 -40.69 -45.38 21.14
C ASP A 422 -40.73 -43.84 21.14
N PHE A 423 -39.59 -43.18 21.40
CA PHE A 423 -39.49 -41.73 21.61
C PHE A 423 -38.57 -41.00 20.62
N LEU A 424 -37.68 -41.72 19.95
CA LEU A 424 -36.68 -41.15 19.04
C LEU A 424 -36.60 -42.00 17.77
N LYS A 425 -36.61 -41.33 16.62
CA LYS A 425 -36.37 -41.96 15.33
C LYS A 425 -34.98 -41.58 14.81
N LEU A 426 -34.41 -42.47 13.99
CA LEU A 426 -33.19 -42.16 13.25
C LEU A 426 -33.43 -40.93 12.37
N GLY A 427 -32.57 -39.93 12.51
CA GLY A 427 -32.66 -38.66 11.79
C GLY A 427 -33.60 -37.62 12.39
N ASP A 428 -34.18 -37.86 13.57
CA ASP A 428 -35.08 -36.90 14.23
C ASP A 428 -34.32 -35.72 14.85
N ASP A 429 -34.95 -34.54 14.86
CA ASP A 429 -34.39 -33.30 15.43
C ASP A 429 -34.84 -33.14 16.89
N VAL A 430 -33.91 -33.30 17.83
CA VAL A 430 -34.19 -33.25 19.27
C VAL A 430 -33.45 -32.12 19.97
N THR A 431 -34.14 -31.46 20.89
CA THR A 431 -33.56 -30.42 21.75
C THR A 431 -33.05 -31.05 23.05
N VAL A 432 -31.74 -30.91 23.30
CA VAL A 432 -31.03 -31.61 24.38
C VAL A 432 -30.09 -30.65 25.10
N LYS A 433 -29.98 -30.79 26.42
CA LYS A 433 -29.08 -29.98 27.26
C LYS A 433 -27.86 -30.82 27.64
N VAL A 434 -26.67 -30.22 27.56
CA VAL A 434 -25.44 -30.88 28.03
C VAL A 434 -25.45 -30.89 29.55
N ILE A 435 -25.43 -32.08 30.15
CA ILE A 435 -25.45 -32.26 31.62
C ILE A 435 -24.07 -32.53 32.20
N GLY A 436 -23.11 -32.95 31.37
CA GLY A 436 -21.74 -33.19 31.81
C GLY A 436 -20.87 -33.69 30.67
N ILE A 437 -19.57 -33.52 30.82
CA ILE A 437 -18.55 -33.99 29.89
C ILE A 437 -17.61 -34.88 30.71
N ASP A 438 -17.50 -36.14 30.32
CA ASP A 438 -16.61 -37.09 31.00
C ASP A 438 -15.13 -36.77 30.65
N PRO A 439 -14.16 -37.19 31.49
CA PRO A 439 -12.72 -36.97 31.24
C PRO A 439 -12.20 -37.55 29.92
N GLU A 440 -12.91 -38.52 29.35
CA GLU A 440 -12.64 -39.12 28.03
C GLU A 440 -13.24 -38.32 26.85
N GLY A 441 -13.84 -37.15 27.10
CA GLY A 441 -14.46 -36.31 26.07
C GLY A 441 -15.88 -36.74 25.66
N LYS A 442 -16.48 -37.72 26.34
CA LYS A 442 -17.86 -38.17 26.08
C LYS A 442 -18.87 -37.19 26.67
N ILE A 443 -19.75 -36.66 25.83
CA ILE A 443 -20.75 -35.66 26.21
C ILE A 443 -22.04 -36.35 26.63
N ARG A 444 -22.52 -36.05 27.84
CA ARG A 444 -23.78 -36.56 28.34
C ARG A 444 -24.88 -35.54 28.09
N LEU A 445 -25.96 -36.00 27.46
CA LEU A 445 -27.11 -35.19 27.09
C LEU A 445 -28.33 -35.57 27.91
N SER A 446 -29.18 -34.60 28.20
CA SER A 446 -30.50 -34.80 28.81
C SER A 446 -31.57 -34.01 28.09
N ARG A 447 -32.66 -34.70 27.75
CA ARG A 447 -33.89 -34.09 27.22
C ARG A 447 -34.84 -33.69 28.37
N LYS A 448 -34.81 -34.43 29.49
CA LYS A 448 -35.54 -34.08 30.73
C LYS A 448 -35.18 -32.69 31.24
N ALA A 449 -33.89 -32.34 31.23
CA ALA A 449 -33.41 -31.05 31.72
C ALA A 449 -33.90 -29.86 30.87
N CYS A 450 -34.28 -30.09 29.61
CA CYS A 450 -34.98 -29.10 28.78
C CYS A 450 -36.47 -29.02 29.13
N LEU A 451 -37.14 -30.17 29.29
CA LEU A 451 -38.56 -30.26 29.62
C LEU A 451 -38.89 -29.68 31.00
N ALA A 452 -37.97 -29.79 31.97
CA ALA A 452 -38.09 -29.20 33.30
C ALA A 452 -38.10 -27.66 33.29
N GLY A 453 -37.38 -27.03 32.35
CA GLY A 453 -37.30 -25.56 32.24
C GLY A 453 -38.50 -24.91 31.56
N SER A 454 -39.24 -25.66 30.74
CA SER A 454 -40.49 -25.21 30.09
C SER A 454 -41.73 -25.25 31.00
N GLY A 455 -41.63 -25.81 32.21
CA GLY A 455 -42.74 -26.01 33.14
C GLY A 455 -43.06 -24.84 34.08
N ASP A 456 -42.19 -23.82 34.19
CA ASP A 456 -42.28 -22.79 35.25
C ASP A 456 -42.79 -21.41 34.78
N ARG A 457 -43.51 -21.31 33.65
CA ARG A 457 -44.12 -20.05 33.17
C ARG A 457 -45.60 -20.13 32.76
N VAL A 458 -46.37 -21.07 33.31
CA VAL A 458 -47.84 -20.95 33.30
C VAL A 458 -48.28 -20.69 34.73
N GLY A 459 -48.39 -19.39 35.03
CA GLY A 459 -48.64 -18.85 36.35
C GLY A 459 -49.93 -19.37 36.98
N ARG A 460 -49.83 -19.64 38.28
CA ARG A 460 -50.91 -19.48 39.24
C ARG A 460 -51.39 -18.02 39.18
N GLU A 461 -52.55 -17.80 38.59
CA GLU A 461 -53.45 -16.71 39.00
C GLU A 461 -54.45 -17.30 39.99
N GLN A 462 -54.33 -16.89 41.26
CA GLN A 462 -55.44 -16.69 42.17
C GLN A 462 -55.31 -15.29 42.76
#